data_AF-A0A7V8ESL9-F1
#
_entry.id   AF-A0A7V8ESL9-F1
#
_cell.length_a   1.000
_cell.length_b   1.000
_cell.length_c   1.000
_cell.angle_alpha   90.00
_cell.angle_beta   90.00
_cell.angle_gamma   90.00
#
_symmetry.space_group_name_H-M   'P 1'
#
loop_
_entity.id
_entity.type
_entity.pdbx_description
1 polymer ?
#
loop_
_entity_poly.entity_id
_entity_poly.type
_entity_poly.pdbx_seq_one_letter_code
_entity_poly.pdbx_strand_id
1 'polypeptide(L)'
;MSSKIYFSVLDGNTFDQSQREMLAAAVLEHQRFLIIASSAVLLADASNYVNQSVGVRPVSVLIPSGVLLATAENFLASTFPEIDAEIEQCFYRLCLKDGDIEKISQLKVDSFGLDSENHISCSTQVEYLHPIVKSKVQSVCAEYNEFNSLVIRLLNGYSFLSDSMLRSRCGDSDLDGLQLRELKAFNDYLSSVVGGFSVIQPDVQRVISYFNSLINVCPTNSTELSTTATGAAMQNGFPCVYKVMSVFHFLGYELSLQRKLYNKAFMHLFRSYECYSCGAMFLYGAEISDELKKGVLEKDIYKLGTARVFGFGTVFKAVGKEFNVLGDSHYQMCDFYLKLRNKFHYTHGDVKVSEGLLHEFSRSVIRQLLNLERRGNQKHFLWKRIYRDIKGTILADNKALAYDAILRELNINGLYQYTAV
;
A
#
# COMPACT_ATOMS: atom_id res chain seq x y z
N MET A 1 -25.13 14.61 19.72
CA MET A 1 -25.98 13.73 20.57
C MET A 1 -25.76 12.30 20.11
N SER A 2 -25.36 11.37 20.98
CA SER A 2 -25.18 9.96 20.60
C SER A 2 -26.53 9.28 20.33
N SER A 3 -26.74 8.73 19.14
CA SER A 3 -27.89 7.88 18.86
C SER A 3 -27.60 6.48 19.38
N LYS A 4 -28.44 5.97 20.26
CA LYS A 4 -28.41 4.56 20.68
C LYS A 4 -29.26 3.73 19.72
N ILE A 5 -28.72 2.62 19.25
CA ILE A 5 -29.44 1.63 18.44
C ILE A 5 -29.48 0.35 19.24
N TYR A 6 -30.68 -0.17 19.48
CA TYR A 6 -30.89 -1.42 20.18
C TYR A 6 -31.19 -2.51 19.15
N PHE A 7 -30.80 -3.74 19.44
CA PHE A 7 -31.11 -4.87 18.57
C PHE A 7 -31.22 -6.17 19.34
N SER A 8 -31.92 -7.13 18.75
CA SER A 8 -31.90 -8.52 19.19
C SER A 8 -31.68 -9.45 18.01
N VAL A 9 -30.90 -10.49 18.23
CA VAL A 9 -30.71 -11.59 17.27
C VAL A 9 -31.66 -12.72 17.65
N LEU A 10 -32.55 -13.07 16.75
CA LEU A 10 -33.44 -14.22 16.87
C LEU A 10 -32.73 -15.43 16.25
N ASP A 11 -32.06 -16.20 17.10
CA ASP A 11 -31.41 -17.45 16.70
C ASP A 11 -32.40 -18.62 16.83
N GLY A 12 -32.76 -19.23 15.70
CA GLY A 12 -33.71 -20.35 15.63
C GLY A 12 -34.87 -20.15 14.64
N ASN A 13 -35.88 -21.01 14.75
CA ASN A 13 -37.04 -21.03 13.85
C ASN A 13 -38.33 -20.52 14.49
N THR A 14 -38.35 -20.32 15.81
CA THR A 14 -39.53 -19.93 16.61
C THR A 14 -39.10 -19.09 17.80
N PHE A 15 -40.01 -18.26 18.32
CA PHE A 15 -39.84 -17.51 19.57
C PHE A 15 -41.04 -17.76 20.49
N ASP A 16 -40.77 -18.05 21.77
CA ASP A 16 -41.79 -18.37 22.77
C ASP A 16 -42.56 -17.11 23.24
N GLN A 17 -43.67 -17.32 23.95
CA GLN A 17 -44.55 -16.22 24.38
C GLN A 17 -43.80 -15.14 25.19
N SER A 18 -42.94 -15.56 26.11
CA SER A 18 -42.13 -14.65 26.94
C SER A 18 -41.16 -13.81 26.10
N GLN A 19 -40.50 -14.41 25.11
CA GLN A 19 -39.62 -13.70 24.20
C GLN A 19 -40.39 -12.72 23.32
N ARG A 20 -41.64 -13.06 22.91
CA ARG A 20 -42.49 -12.14 22.15
C ARG A 20 -42.81 -10.88 22.95
N GLU A 21 -43.23 -11.08 24.18
CA GLU A 21 -43.61 -10.00 25.10
C GLU A 21 -42.40 -9.11 25.43
N MET A 22 -41.24 -9.73 25.69
CA MET A 22 -39.98 -9.01 25.91
C MET A 22 -39.58 -8.18 24.69
N LEU A 23 -39.68 -8.74 23.48
CA LEU A 23 -39.37 -8.03 22.24
C LEU A 23 -40.31 -6.84 22.02
N ALA A 24 -41.61 -7.02 22.24
CA ALA A 24 -42.59 -5.94 22.11
C ALA A 24 -42.35 -4.82 23.12
N ALA A 25 -42.04 -5.16 24.38
CA ALA A 25 -41.68 -4.20 25.41
C ALA A 25 -40.41 -3.41 25.02
N ALA A 26 -39.38 -4.11 24.55
CA ALA A 26 -38.13 -3.49 24.13
C ALA A 26 -38.28 -2.54 22.93
N VAL A 27 -39.09 -2.92 21.94
CA VAL A 27 -39.38 -2.04 20.78
C VAL A 27 -40.17 -0.80 21.22
N LEU A 28 -41.10 -0.94 22.17
CA LEU A 28 -41.85 0.19 22.73
C LEU A 28 -40.94 1.14 23.52
N GLU A 29 -40.02 0.59 24.33
CA GLU A 29 -39.09 1.39 25.14
C GLU A 29 -38.01 2.07 24.27
N HIS A 30 -37.52 1.37 23.25
CA HIS A 30 -36.40 1.81 22.42
C HIS A 30 -36.86 2.12 21.00
N GLN A 31 -37.15 3.40 20.73
CA GLN A 31 -37.65 3.89 19.43
C GLN A 31 -36.81 3.50 18.20
N ARG A 32 -35.52 3.15 18.38
CA ARG A 32 -34.63 2.62 17.33
C ARG A 32 -34.22 1.19 17.68
N PHE A 33 -35.08 0.23 17.33
CA PHE A 33 -34.86 -1.20 17.58
C PHE A 33 -34.76 -1.99 16.28
N LEU A 34 -33.74 -2.85 16.17
CA LEU A 34 -33.52 -3.77 15.05
C LEU A 34 -33.84 -5.21 15.45
N ILE A 35 -34.57 -5.92 14.61
CA ILE A 35 -34.79 -7.36 14.74
C ILE A 35 -33.94 -8.07 13.69
N ILE A 36 -33.02 -8.90 14.13
CA ILE A 36 -32.09 -9.61 13.25
C ILE A 36 -32.43 -11.09 13.27
N ALA A 37 -32.60 -11.72 12.11
CA ALA A 37 -32.79 -13.17 12.05
C ALA A 37 -32.37 -13.74 10.70
N SER A 38 -32.24 -15.06 10.62
CA SER A 38 -32.01 -15.78 9.36
C SER A 38 -33.27 -16.30 8.66
N SER A 39 -34.44 -16.08 9.26
CA SER A 39 -35.72 -16.55 8.73
C SER A 39 -36.66 -15.38 8.45
N ALA A 40 -37.02 -15.20 7.18
CA ALA A 40 -38.02 -14.21 6.78
C ALA A 40 -39.38 -14.47 7.44
N VAL A 41 -39.75 -15.75 7.63
CA VAL A 41 -40.98 -16.14 8.32
C VAL A 41 -40.93 -15.69 9.79
N LEU A 42 -39.80 -15.89 10.46
CA LEU A 42 -39.62 -15.46 11.84
C LEU A 42 -39.66 -13.93 11.98
N LEU A 43 -39.02 -13.21 11.06
CA LEU A 43 -39.07 -11.74 11.03
C LEU A 43 -40.49 -11.22 10.78
N ALA A 44 -41.26 -11.85 9.89
CA ALA A 44 -42.64 -11.48 9.63
C ALA A 44 -43.53 -11.72 10.85
N ASP A 45 -43.42 -12.89 11.50
CA ASP A 45 -44.17 -13.22 12.72
C ASP A 45 -43.82 -12.25 13.86
N ALA A 46 -42.53 -12.01 14.12
CA ALA A 46 -42.07 -11.06 15.13
C ALA A 46 -42.54 -9.62 14.83
N SER A 47 -42.39 -9.15 13.59
CA SER A 47 -42.80 -7.80 13.20
C SER A 47 -44.31 -7.60 13.33
N ASN A 48 -45.11 -8.61 12.92
CA ASN A 48 -46.56 -8.57 13.04
C ASN A 48 -47.01 -8.54 14.50
N TYR A 49 -46.42 -9.40 15.33
CA TYR A 49 -46.73 -9.43 16.76
C TYR A 49 -46.44 -8.09 17.44
N VAL A 50 -45.24 -7.53 17.20
CA VAL A 50 -44.85 -6.22 17.77
C VAL A 50 -45.80 -5.11 17.30
N ASN A 51 -46.11 -5.05 16.00
CA ASN A 51 -47.02 -4.04 15.47
C ASN A 51 -48.44 -4.16 16.06
N GLN A 52 -48.95 -5.37 16.24
CA GLN A 52 -50.26 -5.61 16.87
C GLN A 52 -50.27 -5.25 18.36
N SER A 53 -49.16 -5.50 19.06
CA SER A 53 -49.08 -5.36 20.53
C SER A 53 -48.79 -3.94 20.97
N VAL A 54 -47.92 -3.22 20.26
CA VAL A 54 -47.43 -1.89 20.67
C VAL A 54 -47.56 -0.81 19.58
N GLY A 55 -48.10 -1.14 18.40
CA GLY A 55 -48.37 -0.16 17.34
C GLY A 55 -47.12 0.41 16.65
N VAL A 56 -45.96 -0.23 16.83
CA VAL A 56 -44.68 0.17 16.24
C VAL A 56 -44.25 -0.86 15.20
N ARG A 57 -43.80 -0.41 14.03
CA ARG A 57 -43.22 -1.28 13.01
C ARG A 57 -41.69 -1.34 13.21
N PRO A 58 -41.14 -2.47 13.69
CA PRO A 58 -39.70 -2.58 13.90
C PRO A 58 -38.94 -2.63 12.56
N VAL A 59 -37.66 -2.25 12.58
CA VAL A 59 -36.76 -2.46 11.44
C VAL A 59 -36.23 -3.89 11.52
N SER A 60 -36.43 -4.67 10.47
CA SER A 60 -36.00 -6.07 10.40
C SER A 60 -34.82 -6.24 9.45
N VAL A 61 -33.85 -7.07 9.83
CA VAL A 61 -32.65 -7.36 9.06
C VAL A 61 -32.57 -8.86 8.85
N LEU A 62 -32.63 -9.27 7.57
CA LEU A 62 -32.51 -10.67 7.20
C LEU A 62 -31.05 -10.97 6.88
N ILE A 63 -30.50 -11.94 7.62
CA ILE A 63 -29.09 -12.31 7.54
C ILE A 63 -28.97 -13.82 7.33
N PRO A 64 -28.24 -14.30 6.32
CA PRO A 64 -27.98 -15.72 6.17
C PRO A 64 -27.45 -16.38 7.46
N SER A 65 -27.89 -17.61 7.74
CA SER A 65 -27.54 -18.33 8.96
C SER A 65 -26.04 -18.67 9.03
N GLY A 66 -25.60 -19.14 10.21
CA GLY A 66 -24.21 -19.56 10.44
C GLY A 66 -23.31 -18.38 10.86
N VAL A 67 -22.09 -18.33 10.31
CA VAL A 67 -21.05 -17.36 10.71
C VAL A 67 -21.50 -15.92 10.49
N LEU A 68 -22.27 -15.67 9.43
CA LEU A 68 -22.73 -14.32 9.10
C LEU A 68 -23.73 -13.79 10.14
N LEU A 69 -24.73 -14.59 10.54
CA LEU A 69 -25.64 -14.24 11.64
C LEU A 69 -24.89 -14.05 12.96
N ALA A 70 -23.95 -14.94 13.29
CA ALA A 70 -23.19 -14.89 14.54
C ALA A 70 -22.27 -13.67 14.66
N THR A 71 -21.84 -13.10 13.53
CA THR A 71 -20.88 -11.97 13.51
C THR A 71 -21.51 -10.64 13.11
N ALA A 72 -22.74 -10.65 12.61
CA ALA A 72 -23.47 -9.47 12.15
C ALA A 72 -23.52 -8.33 13.16
N GLU A 73 -23.57 -8.65 14.46
CA GLU A 73 -23.62 -7.68 15.54
C GLU A 73 -22.44 -6.68 15.52
N ASN A 74 -21.27 -7.08 15.02
CA ASN A 74 -20.09 -6.20 14.91
C ASN A 74 -20.07 -5.36 13.63
N PHE A 75 -21.03 -5.54 12.71
CA PHE A 75 -21.06 -4.90 11.39
C PHE A 75 -22.38 -4.17 11.06
N LEU A 76 -23.28 -4.01 12.01
CA LEU A 76 -24.58 -3.35 11.77
C LEU A 76 -24.41 -1.92 11.25
N ALA A 77 -23.37 -1.21 11.68
CA ALA A 77 -23.05 0.12 11.17
C ALA A 77 -22.82 0.18 9.65
N SER A 78 -22.35 -0.91 9.00
CA SER A 78 -22.15 -0.93 7.55
C SER A 78 -23.47 -1.13 6.76
N THR A 79 -24.53 -1.60 7.42
CA THR A 79 -25.81 -1.92 6.80
C THR A 79 -26.77 -0.71 6.74
N PHE A 80 -26.50 0.35 7.52
CA PHE A 80 -27.37 1.52 7.64
C PHE A 80 -26.63 2.83 7.36
N PRO A 81 -26.22 3.10 6.11
CA PRO A 81 -25.48 4.31 5.75
C PRO A 81 -26.30 5.61 5.88
N GLU A 82 -27.63 5.52 5.90
CA GLU A 82 -28.53 6.67 6.08
C GLU A 82 -28.56 7.22 7.52
N ILE A 83 -27.94 6.52 8.48
CA ILE A 83 -27.82 6.97 9.86
C ILE A 83 -26.52 7.78 9.96
N ASP A 84 -26.70 9.09 9.95
CA ASP A 84 -25.70 10.17 9.91
C ASP A 84 -24.31 9.83 10.50
N ALA A 85 -23.26 10.07 9.71
CA ALA A 85 -21.87 9.81 10.06
C ALA A 85 -21.34 10.70 11.21
N GLU A 86 -22.05 11.79 11.53
CA GLU A 86 -21.71 12.73 12.60
C GLU A 86 -22.13 12.26 14.01
N ILE A 87 -22.86 11.15 14.12
CA ILE A 87 -23.33 10.63 15.40
C ILE A 87 -22.43 9.46 15.83
N GLU A 88 -21.80 9.56 17.01
CA GLU A 88 -21.25 8.39 17.70
C GLU A 88 -22.39 7.42 18.02
N GLN A 89 -22.57 6.42 17.16
CA GLN A 89 -23.57 5.38 17.32
C GLN A 89 -23.08 4.35 18.33
N CYS A 90 -23.87 4.13 19.38
CA CYS A 90 -23.68 3.02 20.31
C CYS A 90 -24.71 1.94 20.01
N PHE A 91 -24.24 0.73 19.71
CA PHE A 91 -25.08 -0.44 19.45
C PHE A 91 -25.22 -1.25 20.73
N TYR A 92 -26.44 -1.65 21.05
CA TYR A 92 -26.78 -2.40 22.27
C TYR A 92 -27.58 -3.64 21.91
N ARG A 93 -27.03 -4.81 22.27
CA ARG A 93 -27.71 -6.10 22.12
C ARG A 93 -28.59 -6.34 23.33
N LEU A 94 -29.86 -6.63 23.11
CA LEU A 94 -30.78 -7.14 24.13
C LEU A 94 -30.89 -8.66 24.01
N CYS A 95 -30.66 -9.38 25.09
CA CYS A 95 -30.93 -10.81 25.19
C CYS A 95 -32.38 -11.04 25.61
N LEU A 96 -33.20 -11.62 24.74
CA LEU A 96 -34.63 -11.83 25.02
C LEU A 96 -34.92 -12.89 26.09
N LYS A 97 -33.92 -13.65 26.54
CA LYS A 97 -34.10 -14.71 27.55
C LYS A 97 -34.07 -14.18 28.98
N ASP A 98 -33.18 -13.22 29.25
CA ASP A 98 -32.92 -12.67 30.58
C ASP A 98 -33.16 -11.16 30.65
N GLY A 99 -33.28 -10.48 29.51
CA GLY A 99 -33.45 -9.04 29.41
C GLY A 99 -32.13 -8.26 29.50
N ASP A 100 -30.98 -8.95 29.47
CA ASP A 100 -29.68 -8.30 29.61
C ASP A 100 -29.34 -7.44 28.38
N ILE A 101 -28.77 -6.26 28.65
CA ILE A 101 -28.35 -5.31 27.61
C ILE A 101 -26.83 -5.19 27.61
N GLU A 102 -26.21 -5.51 26.48
CA GLU A 102 -24.77 -5.43 26.29
C GLU A 102 -24.41 -4.41 25.20
N LYS A 103 -23.41 -3.57 25.45
CA LYS A 103 -22.88 -2.66 24.43
C LYS A 103 -21.98 -3.45 23.48
N ILE A 104 -22.29 -3.42 22.19
CA ILE A 104 -21.53 -4.12 21.15
C ILE A 104 -20.67 -3.13 20.36
N SER A 105 -19.38 -3.46 20.26
CA SER A 105 -18.43 -2.68 19.47
C SER A 105 -18.64 -2.93 17.98
N GLN A 106 -18.68 -1.86 17.20
CA GLN A 106 -18.73 -1.94 15.74
C GLN A 106 -17.32 -1.91 15.18
N LEU A 107 -17.02 -2.81 14.25
CA LEU A 107 -15.77 -2.77 13.49
C LEU A 107 -15.92 -1.80 12.32
N LYS A 108 -14.98 -0.86 12.18
CA LYS A 108 -14.92 0.13 11.09
C LYS A 108 -13.50 0.24 10.56
N VAL A 109 -13.28 0.92 9.44
CA VAL A 109 -11.93 1.21 8.94
C VAL A 109 -11.09 1.96 10.00
N ASP A 110 -11.70 2.92 10.71
CA ASP A 110 -11.03 3.69 11.77
C ASP A 110 -10.73 2.87 13.04
N SER A 111 -11.26 1.65 13.15
CA SER A 111 -10.87 0.69 14.17
C SER A 111 -9.44 0.21 13.99
N PHE A 112 -8.77 0.53 12.87
CA PHE A 112 -7.40 0.12 12.60
C PHE A 112 -6.44 1.30 12.72
N GLY A 113 -5.33 1.07 13.41
CA GLY A 113 -4.18 1.96 13.54
C GLY A 113 -3.01 1.46 12.72
N LEU A 114 -2.16 2.38 12.28
CA LEU A 114 -0.84 2.08 11.75
C LEU A 114 0.20 2.73 12.67
N ASP A 115 1.23 1.99 13.04
CA ASP A 115 2.36 2.54 13.78
C ASP A 115 3.42 3.15 12.85
N SER A 116 4.55 3.59 13.41
CA SER A 116 5.68 4.12 12.64
C SER A 116 6.38 3.10 11.74
N GLU A 117 6.11 1.81 11.94
CA GLU A 117 6.62 0.70 11.14
C GLU A 117 5.58 0.19 10.13
N ASN A 118 4.46 0.91 9.96
CA ASN A 118 3.32 0.48 9.16
C ASN A 118 2.73 -0.86 9.62
N HIS A 119 2.94 -1.25 10.88
CA HIS A 119 2.22 -2.37 11.44
C HIS A 119 0.78 -1.96 11.70
N ILE A 120 -0.13 -2.78 11.21
CA ILE A 120 -1.55 -2.66 11.46
C ILE A 120 -1.92 -3.34 12.78
N SER A 121 -2.71 -2.63 13.57
CA SER A 121 -3.35 -3.17 14.76
C SER A 121 -4.78 -2.67 14.87
N CYS A 122 -5.64 -3.46 15.51
CA CYS A 122 -6.99 -3.04 15.83
C CYS A 122 -6.97 -2.24 17.15
N SER A 123 -7.33 -0.97 17.08
CA SER A 123 -7.43 -0.05 18.22
C SER A 123 -8.74 -0.20 19.00
N THR A 124 -9.75 -0.84 18.39
CA THR A 124 -10.98 -1.20 19.11
C THR A 124 -10.62 -2.19 20.21
N GLN A 125 -11.23 -2.05 21.38
CA GLN A 125 -11.07 -2.99 22.49
C GLN A 125 -11.50 -4.39 22.01
N VAL A 126 -10.52 -5.16 21.52
CA VAL A 126 -10.69 -6.47 20.86
C VAL A 126 -11.43 -7.47 21.75
N GLU A 127 -11.44 -7.22 23.06
CA GLU A 127 -12.16 -7.96 24.09
C GLU A 127 -13.69 -7.93 23.93
N TYR A 128 -14.25 -6.90 23.28
CA TYR A 128 -15.69 -6.76 23.03
C TYR A 128 -16.12 -7.14 21.61
N LEU A 129 -15.24 -7.80 20.86
CA LEU A 129 -15.58 -8.38 19.55
C LEU A 129 -16.04 -9.82 19.74
N HIS A 130 -16.98 -10.25 18.90
CA HIS A 130 -17.36 -11.66 18.84
C HIS A 130 -16.11 -12.52 18.57
N PRO A 131 -15.93 -13.69 19.22
CA PRO A 131 -14.69 -14.49 19.12
C PRO A 131 -14.25 -14.81 17.69
N ILE A 132 -15.20 -15.05 16.78
CA ILE A 132 -14.92 -15.28 15.36
C ILE A 132 -14.35 -14.01 14.70
N VAL A 133 -14.94 -12.84 14.97
CA VAL A 133 -14.47 -11.55 14.44
C VAL A 133 -13.08 -11.23 14.98
N LYS A 134 -12.88 -11.43 16.30
CA LYS A 134 -11.57 -11.28 16.95
C LYS A 134 -10.50 -12.14 16.28
N SER A 135 -10.77 -13.41 16.05
CA SER A 135 -9.85 -14.33 15.38
C SER A 135 -9.50 -13.85 13.97
N LYS A 136 -10.49 -13.44 13.18
CA LYS A 136 -10.25 -12.90 11.82
C LYS A 136 -9.46 -11.59 11.81
N VAL A 137 -9.77 -10.67 12.72
CA VAL A 137 -8.99 -9.42 12.90
C VAL A 137 -7.53 -9.75 13.19
N GLN A 138 -7.26 -10.69 14.11
CA GLN A 138 -5.90 -11.08 14.48
C GLN A 138 -5.14 -11.72 13.30
N SER A 139 -5.76 -12.66 12.58
CA SER A 139 -5.17 -13.30 11.40
C SER A 139 -4.85 -12.29 10.30
N VAL A 140 -5.81 -11.41 9.97
CA VAL A 140 -5.63 -10.38 8.93
C VAL A 140 -4.52 -9.41 9.30
N CYS A 141 -4.51 -8.91 10.54
CA CYS A 141 -3.44 -8.00 10.96
C CYS A 141 -2.07 -8.69 10.93
N ALA A 142 -1.98 -9.94 11.38
CA ALA A 142 -0.73 -10.70 11.36
C ALA A 142 -0.18 -10.87 9.93
N GLU A 143 -1.04 -11.30 8.99
CA GLU A 143 -0.64 -11.48 7.60
C GLU A 143 -0.20 -10.16 6.93
N TYR A 144 -0.94 -9.06 7.15
CA TYR A 144 -0.53 -7.75 6.63
C TYR A 144 0.78 -7.27 7.25
N ASN A 145 1.00 -7.51 8.55
CA ASN A 145 2.25 -7.15 9.23
C ASN A 145 3.46 -7.93 8.68
N GLU A 146 3.28 -9.21 8.37
CA GLU A 146 4.29 -10.02 7.71
C GLU A 146 4.60 -9.48 6.31
N PHE A 147 3.58 -9.22 5.49
CA PHE A 147 3.75 -8.65 4.16
C PHE A 147 4.44 -7.27 4.21
N ASN A 148 4.01 -6.38 5.12
CA ASN A 148 4.60 -5.06 5.30
C ASN A 148 6.07 -5.16 5.72
N SER A 149 6.41 -6.10 6.60
CA SER A 149 7.80 -6.36 6.99
C SER A 149 8.68 -6.74 5.80
N LEU A 150 8.16 -7.53 4.86
CA LEU A 150 8.86 -7.90 3.63
C LEU A 150 9.06 -6.69 2.70
N VAL A 151 8.03 -5.88 2.48
CA VAL A 151 8.12 -4.63 1.68
C VAL A 151 9.11 -3.65 2.31
N ILE A 152 9.08 -3.50 3.63
CA ILE A 152 10.00 -2.66 4.38
C ILE A 152 11.44 -3.13 4.20
N ARG A 153 11.71 -4.44 4.22
CA ARG A 153 13.05 -4.99 3.98
C ARG A 153 13.56 -4.61 2.60
N LEU A 154 12.72 -4.75 1.56
CA LEU A 154 13.07 -4.32 0.19
C LEU A 154 13.44 -2.83 0.16
N LEU A 155 12.56 -1.96 0.67
CA LEU A 155 12.76 -0.51 0.64
C LEU A 155 13.94 -0.04 1.49
N ASN A 156 14.24 -0.77 2.58
CA ASN A 156 15.39 -0.51 3.42
C ASN A 156 16.73 -1.00 2.84
N GLY A 157 16.74 -1.57 1.64
CA GLY A 157 17.98 -2.03 1.00
C GLY A 157 18.54 -3.32 1.60
N TYR A 158 17.70 -4.16 2.21
CA TYR A 158 18.06 -5.56 2.42
C TYR A 158 18.09 -6.26 1.06
N SER A 159 19.16 -7.00 0.80
CA SER A 159 19.26 -7.84 -0.40
C SER A 159 18.34 -9.05 -0.27
N PHE A 160 17.60 -9.34 -1.34
CA PHE A 160 16.92 -10.62 -1.53
C PHE A 160 17.74 -11.60 -2.38
N LEU A 161 18.88 -11.14 -2.93
CA LEU A 161 19.88 -12.01 -3.54
C LEU A 161 20.70 -12.74 -2.48
N SER A 162 21.11 -13.98 -2.79
CA SER A 162 22.04 -14.74 -1.95
C SER A 162 23.44 -14.12 -1.96
N ASP A 163 24.23 -14.39 -0.92
CA ASP A 163 25.63 -13.95 -0.85
C ASP A 163 26.46 -14.42 -2.05
N SER A 164 26.18 -15.62 -2.57
CA SER A 164 26.84 -16.14 -3.78
C SER A 164 26.51 -15.30 -5.01
N MET A 165 25.24 -14.92 -5.19
CA MET A 165 24.81 -14.02 -6.26
C MET A 165 25.46 -12.64 -6.10
N LEU A 166 25.44 -12.07 -4.89
CA LEU A 166 26.07 -10.78 -4.60
C LEU A 166 27.57 -10.77 -4.93
N ARG A 167 28.31 -11.81 -4.57
CA ARG A 167 29.75 -11.92 -4.89
C ARG A 167 30.02 -12.00 -6.40
N SER A 168 29.13 -12.66 -7.15
CA SER A 168 29.28 -12.74 -8.61
C SER A 168 29.07 -11.41 -9.33
N ARG A 169 28.42 -10.43 -8.68
CA ARG A 169 28.09 -9.12 -9.26
C ARG A 169 29.28 -8.21 -9.53
N CYS A 170 30.49 -8.52 -9.03
CA CYS A 170 31.67 -7.69 -9.23
C CYS A 170 32.07 -7.53 -10.71
N GLY A 171 31.62 -8.44 -11.59
CA GLY A 171 31.90 -8.42 -13.03
C GLY A 171 30.73 -7.93 -13.90
N ASP A 172 29.66 -7.44 -13.30
CA ASP A 172 28.44 -7.08 -14.04
C ASP A 172 28.64 -5.83 -14.91
N SER A 173 28.06 -5.87 -16.11
CA SER A 173 28.04 -4.75 -17.05
C SER A 173 27.06 -3.64 -16.63
N ASP A 174 27.05 -2.51 -17.34
CA ASP A 174 26.05 -1.47 -17.10
C ASP A 174 24.64 -1.99 -17.45
N LEU A 175 24.51 -2.84 -18.49
CA LEU A 175 23.24 -3.49 -18.85
C LEU A 175 22.74 -4.45 -17.76
N ASP A 176 23.64 -5.19 -17.12
CA ASP A 176 23.31 -6.04 -15.97
C ASP A 176 22.81 -5.25 -14.76
N GLY A 177 23.24 -3.99 -14.64
CA GLY A 177 22.73 -3.02 -13.67
C GLY A 177 21.24 -2.66 -13.89
N LEU A 178 20.73 -2.85 -15.10
CA LEU A 178 19.36 -2.49 -15.49
C LEU A 178 18.36 -3.66 -15.39
N GLN A 179 18.75 -4.78 -14.79
CA GLN A 179 17.91 -5.98 -14.74
C GLN A 179 16.96 -6.04 -13.53
N LEU A 180 16.87 -4.97 -12.73
CA LEU A 180 16.06 -4.87 -11.51
C LEU A 180 16.18 -6.12 -10.61
N ARG A 181 17.39 -6.67 -10.46
CA ARG A 181 17.60 -8.02 -9.89
C ARG A 181 17.08 -8.17 -8.46
N GLU A 182 17.19 -7.13 -7.64
CA GLU A 182 16.62 -7.13 -6.28
C GLU A 182 15.09 -7.20 -6.29
N LEU A 183 14.43 -6.45 -7.19
CA LEU A 183 12.98 -6.51 -7.34
C LEU A 183 12.54 -7.88 -7.86
N LYS A 184 13.28 -8.45 -8.82
CA LYS A 184 13.02 -9.79 -9.33
C LYS A 184 13.15 -10.85 -8.23
N ALA A 185 14.25 -10.83 -7.48
CA ALA A 185 14.47 -11.76 -6.38
C ALA A 185 13.40 -11.61 -5.28
N PHE A 186 12.98 -10.38 -4.99
CA PHE A 186 11.88 -10.12 -4.07
C PHE A 186 10.55 -10.69 -4.59
N ASN A 187 10.26 -10.50 -5.88
CA ASN A 187 9.03 -10.99 -6.50
C ASN A 187 8.99 -12.53 -6.55
N ASP A 188 10.14 -13.17 -6.81
CA ASP A 188 10.30 -14.62 -6.77
C ASP A 188 10.10 -15.15 -5.33
N TYR A 189 10.68 -14.46 -4.33
CA TYR A 189 10.46 -14.78 -2.93
C TYR A 189 8.98 -14.65 -2.54
N LEU A 190 8.33 -13.53 -2.85
CA LEU A 190 6.90 -13.36 -2.62
C LEU A 190 6.06 -14.47 -3.27
N SER A 191 6.38 -14.83 -4.52
CA SER A 191 5.70 -15.91 -5.23
C SER A 191 5.85 -17.27 -4.54
N SER A 192 6.98 -17.51 -3.87
CA SER A 192 7.21 -18.74 -3.09
C SER A 192 6.46 -18.80 -1.76
N VAL A 193 6.22 -17.64 -1.12
CA VAL A 193 5.55 -17.56 0.19
C VAL A 193 4.07 -17.21 0.07
N VAL A 194 3.58 -16.85 -1.12
CA VAL A 194 2.20 -16.38 -1.32
C VAL A 194 1.15 -17.36 -0.82
N GLY A 195 1.40 -18.67 -0.94
CA GLY A 195 0.50 -19.72 -0.45
C GLY A 195 0.41 -19.81 1.07
N GLY A 196 1.31 -19.16 1.81
CA GLY A 196 1.27 -19.04 3.27
C GLY A 196 0.31 -17.96 3.77
N PHE A 197 -0.08 -16.99 2.92
CA PHE A 197 -1.12 -16.02 3.25
C PHE A 197 -2.48 -16.66 2.97
N SER A 198 -3.30 -16.80 4.00
CA SER A 198 -4.62 -17.43 3.88
C SER A 198 -5.71 -16.42 3.52
N VAL A 199 -5.60 -15.18 4.01
CA VAL A 199 -6.64 -14.16 3.87
C VAL A 199 -6.27 -13.07 2.87
N ILE A 200 -5.01 -12.64 2.87
CA ILE A 200 -4.54 -11.53 2.02
C ILE A 200 -3.91 -12.02 0.71
N GLN A 201 -4.01 -13.32 0.41
CA GLN A 201 -3.45 -13.93 -0.80
C GLN A 201 -3.77 -13.14 -2.09
N PRO A 202 -5.03 -12.71 -2.34
CA PRO A 202 -5.36 -11.97 -3.56
C PRO A 202 -4.64 -10.62 -3.64
N ASP A 203 -4.44 -9.97 -2.49
CA ASP A 203 -3.78 -8.67 -2.38
C ASP A 203 -2.27 -8.81 -2.67
N VAL A 204 -1.63 -9.87 -2.18
CA VAL A 204 -0.23 -10.21 -2.47
C VAL A 204 -0.06 -10.61 -3.94
N GLN A 205 -0.98 -11.39 -4.51
CA GLN A 205 -0.95 -11.76 -5.94
C GLN A 205 -1.03 -10.53 -6.85
N ARG A 206 -1.87 -9.55 -6.51
CA ARG A 206 -1.95 -8.26 -7.23
C ARG A 206 -0.60 -7.54 -7.22
N VAL A 207 0.10 -7.53 -6.08
CA VAL A 207 1.44 -6.94 -5.97
C VAL A 207 2.44 -7.68 -6.86
N ILE A 208 2.44 -9.02 -6.84
CA ILE A 208 3.30 -9.85 -7.68
C ILE A 208 3.07 -9.56 -9.17
N SER A 209 1.81 -9.52 -9.61
CA SER A 209 1.45 -9.18 -11.00
C SER A 209 1.93 -7.78 -11.38
N TYR A 210 1.81 -6.81 -10.48
CA TYR A 210 2.27 -5.45 -10.74
C TYR A 210 3.81 -5.38 -10.84
N PHE A 211 4.56 -6.06 -9.97
CA PHE A 211 6.01 -6.13 -10.09
C PHE A 211 6.49 -6.81 -11.36
N ASN A 212 5.81 -7.87 -11.81
CA ASN A 212 6.09 -8.46 -13.13
C ASN A 212 5.95 -7.42 -14.24
N SER A 213 4.94 -6.55 -14.19
CA SER A 213 4.79 -5.46 -15.17
C SER A 213 5.95 -4.46 -15.14
N LEU A 214 6.54 -4.19 -13.96
CA LEU A 214 7.71 -3.33 -13.82
C LEU A 214 8.99 -4.02 -14.32
N ILE A 215 9.14 -5.32 -14.06
CA ILE A 215 10.30 -6.12 -14.53
C ILE A 215 10.30 -6.23 -16.06
N ASN A 216 9.12 -6.23 -16.69
CA ASN A 216 8.98 -6.29 -18.16
C ASN A 216 9.51 -5.05 -18.89
N VAL A 217 9.88 -3.96 -18.18
CA VAL A 217 10.53 -2.79 -18.79
C VAL A 217 12.06 -2.89 -18.77
N CYS A 218 12.63 -3.95 -18.21
CA CYS A 218 14.07 -4.20 -18.26
C CYS A 218 14.50 -4.53 -19.70
N PRO A 219 15.55 -3.88 -20.22
CA PRO A 219 16.07 -4.19 -21.56
C PRO A 219 16.72 -5.57 -21.57
N THR A 220 16.44 -6.39 -22.59
CA THR A 220 17.10 -7.71 -22.73
C THR A 220 18.49 -7.63 -23.37
N ASN A 221 18.75 -6.55 -24.11
CA ASN A 221 20.00 -6.26 -24.80
C ASN A 221 20.15 -4.75 -25.00
N SER A 222 21.35 -4.29 -25.32
CA SER A 222 21.66 -2.87 -25.51
C SER A 222 20.91 -2.21 -26.66
N THR A 223 20.50 -2.96 -27.70
CA THR A 223 19.80 -2.38 -28.86
C THR A 223 18.39 -1.87 -28.52
N GLU A 224 17.75 -2.45 -27.49
CA GLU A 224 16.47 -1.99 -26.95
C GLU A 224 16.55 -0.61 -26.28
N LEU A 225 17.76 -0.12 -25.99
CA LEU A 225 18.01 1.20 -25.41
C LEU A 225 18.40 2.26 -26.47
N SER A 226 18.33 1.91 -27.74
CA SER A 226 18.59 2.85 -28.83
C SER A 226 17.44 3.85 -29.01
N THR A 227 17.74 5.00 -29.62
CA THR A 227 16.74 6.04 -29.91
C THR A 227 15.67 5.61 -30.91
N THR A 228 15.90 4.51 -31.63
CA THR A 228 14.98 3.92 -32.61
C THR A 228 14.14 2.77 -32.05
N ALA A 229 14.40 2.34 -30.81
CA ALA A 229 13.65 1.26 -30.19
C ALA A 229 12.22 1.70 -29.80
N THR A 230 11.23 0.85 -30.10
CA THR A 230 9.80 1.12 -29.82
C THR A 230 9.20 0.18 -28.76
N GLY A 231 10.05 -0.46 -27.94
CA GLY A 231 9.66 -1.46 -26.94
C GLY A 231 9.25 -0.89 -25.58
N ALA A 232 8.90 -1.77 -24.64
CA ALA A 232 8.57 -1.38 -23.26
C ALA A 232 9.77 -0.79 -22.50
N ALA A 233 11.00 -1.17 -22.88
CA ALA A 233 12.23 -0.69 -22.26
C ALA A 233 12.49 0.81 -22.48
N MET A 234 12.00 1.37 -23.60
CA MET A 234 12.20 2.78 -23.99
C MET A 234 10.86 3.45 -24.26
N GLN A 235 10.57 4.54 -23.54
CA GLN A 235 9.36 5.35 -23.78
C GLN A 235 9.76 6.81 -23.95
N ASN A 236 9.36 7.41 -25.06
CA ASN A 236 9.74 8.79 -25.43
C ASN A 236 11.26 9.04 -25.34
N GLY A 237 12.08 8.07 -25.77
CA GLY A 237 13.55 8.17 -25.74
C GLY A 237 14.19 7.99 -24.36
N PHE A 238 13.42 7.62 -23.33
CA PHE A 238 13.91 7.43 -21.96
C PHE A 238 13.82 5.95 -21.56
N PRO A 239 14.89 5.35 -20.98
CA PRO A 239 14.83 3.98 -20.48
C PRO A 239 13.96 3.88 -19.22
N CYS A 240 12.83 3.20 -19.34
CA CYS A 240 11.81 3.08 -18.28
C CYS A 240 12.38 2.58 -16.96
N VAL A 241 13.33 1.65 -17.01
CA VAL A 241 13.95 1.02 -15.85
C VAL A 241 14.62 2.04 -14.91
N TYR A 242 15.24 3.09 -15.42
CA TYR A 242 15.86 4.13 -14.58
C TYR A 242 14.81 4.89 -13.76
N LYS A 243 13.59 5.08 -14.27
CA LYS A 243 12.49 5.67 -13.50
C LYS A 243 12.02 4.71 -12.41
N VAL A 244 11.92 3.41 -12.70
CA VAL A 244 11.56 2.39 -11.70
C VAL A 244 12.59 2.38 -10.56
N MET A 245 13.89 2.28 -10.87
CA MET A 245 14.96 2.34 -9.87
C MET A 245 14.91 3.63 -9.06
N SER A 246 14.74 4.76 -9.75
CA SER A 246 14.64 6.08 -9.11
C SER A 246 13.48 6.14 -8.11
N VAL A 247 12.32 5.59 -8.44
CA VAL A 247 11.15 5.56 -7.56
C VAL A 247 11.36 4.64 -6.37
N PHE A 248 11.90 3.43 -6.54
CA PHE A 248 12.17 2.53 -5.40
C PHE A 248 13.14 3.17 -4.42
N HIS A 249 14.18 3.83 -4.91
CA HIS A 249 15.08 4.59 -4.05
C HIS A 249 14.39 5.78 -3.38
N PHE A 250 13.48 6.48 -4.07
CA PHE A 250 12.70 7.57 -3.46
C PHE A 250 11.78 7.08 -2.34
N LEU A 251 11.13 5.93 -2.52
CA LEU A 251 10.32 5.29 -1.46
C LEU A 251 11.19 4.84 -0.28
N GLY A 252 12.39 4.32 -0.53
CA GLY A 252 13.37 4.03 0.53
C GLY A 252 13.81 5.28 1.29
N TYR A 253 13.89 6.44 0.62
CA TYR A 253 14.11 7.74 1.26
C TYR A 253 12.95 8.11 2.20
N GLU A 254 11.70 8.05 1.72
CA GLU A 254 10.53 8.39 2.54
C GLU A 254 10.44 7.52 3.79
N LEU A 255 10.62 6.20 3.64
CA LEU A 255 10.61 5.25 4.76
C LEU A 255 11.74 5.52 5.76
N SER A 256 12.96 5.78 5.27
CA SER A 256 14.11 6.07 6.13
C SER A 256 13.93 7.40 6.87
N LEU A 257 13.33 8.41 6.23
CA LEU A 257 13.01 9.69 6.85
C LEU A 257 11.97 9.54 7.97
N GLN A 258 10.89 8.79 7.72
CA GLN A 258 9.86 8.48 8.73
C GLN A 258 10.47 7.84 9.98
N ARG A 259 11.48 6.98 9.79
CA ARG A 259 12.22 6.30 10.87
C ARG A 259 13.37 7.11 11.46
N LYS A 260 13.53 8.39 11.06
CA LYS A 260 14.61 9.29 11.49
C LYS A 260 16.03 8.77 11.18
N LEU A 261 16.16 7.92 10.16
CA LEU A 261 17.44 7.36 9.67
C LEU A 261 18.04 8.28 8.59
N TYR A 262 18.40 9.51 8.96
CA TYR A 262 18.69 10.60 8.01
C TYR A 262 19.85 10.31 7.04
N ASN A 263 20.94 9.69 7.50
CA ASN A 263 22.05 9.33 6.62
C ASN A 263 21.63 8.32 5.55
N LYS A 264 20.77 7.37 5.90
CA LYS A 264 20.25 6.35 4.97
C LYS A 264 19.25 6.99 4.00
N ALA A 265 18.37 7.84 4.50
CA ALA A 265 17.42 8.60 3.71
C ALA A 265 18.15 9.48 2.67
N PHE A 266 19.24 10.14 3.06
CA PHE A 266 20.09 10.91 2.15
C PHE A 266 20.67 10.05 1.02
N MET A 267 21.21 8.87 1.33
CA MET A 267 21.77 7.97 0.32
C MET A 267 20.70 7.48 -0.65
N HIS A 268 19.52 7.10 -0.16
CA HIS A 268 18.39 6.72 -1.01
C HIS A 268 17.95 7.87 -1.93
N LEU A 269 17.83 9.09 -1.41
CA LEU A 269 17.47 10.26 -2.20
C LEU A 269 18.51 10.59 -3.27
N PHE A 270 19.80 10.49 -2.91
CA PHE A 270 20.91 10.61 -3.87
C PHE A 270 20.80 9.58 -4.99
N ARG A 271 20.61 8.30 -4.65
CA ARG A 271 20.47 7.21 -5.64
C ARG A 271 19.25 7.40 -6.53
N SER A 272 18.15 7.90 -5.97
CA SER A 272 16.95 8.25 -6.73
C SER A 272 17.25 9.27 -7.83
N TYR A 273 17.99 10.33 -7.48
CA TYR A 273 18.38 11.36 -8.44
C TYR A 273 19.42 10.87 -9.45
N GLU A 274 20.38 10.07 -9.01
CA GLU A 274 21.40 9.45 -9.85
C GLU A 274 20.78 8.57 -10.94
N CYS A 275 19.92 7.61 -10.55
CA CYS A 275 19.26 6.72 -11.50
C CYS A 275 18.48 7.51 -12.56
N TYR A 276 17.67 8.50 -12.15
CA TYR A 276 16.90 9.28 -13.11
C TYR A 276 17.79 10.07 -14.07
N SER A 277 18.84 10.70 -13.54
CA SER A 277 19.78 11.51 -14.33
C SER A 277 20.55 10.67 -15.35
N CYS A 278 20.94 9.44 -14.99
CA CYS A 278 21.53 8.48 -15.94
C CYS A 278 20.55 8.16 -17.08
N GLY A 279 19.28 7.90 -16.77
CA GLY A 279 18.26 7.69 -17.80
C GLY A 279 18.00 8.93 -18.66
N ALA A 280 18.03 10.13 -18.07
CA ALA A 280 17.78 11.39 -18.77
C ALA A 280 18.79 11.66 -19.88
N MET A 281 20.04 11.23 -19.72
CA MET A 281 21.08 11.41 -20.73
C MET A 281 20.84 10.63 -22.03
N PHE A 282 20.00 9.59 -22.04
CA PHE A 282 19.62 8.90 -23.28
C PHE A 282 18.83 9.82 -24.23
N LEU A 283 18.14 10.82 -23.68
CA LEU A 283 17.48 11.86 -24.49
C LEU A 283 18.47 12.72 -25.29
N TYR A 284 19.76 12.65 -24.94
CA TYR A 284 20.87 13.38 -25.58
C TYR A 284 21.93 12.44 -26.15
N GLY A 285 21.54 11.22 -26.53
CA GLY A 285 22.41 10.29 -27.25
C GLY A 285 23.40 9.52 -26.37
N ALA A 286 23.12 9.38 -25.07
CA ALA A 286 23.76 8.32 -24.30
C ALA A 286 23.30 6.95 -24.78
N GLU A 287 24.20 5.96 -24.69
CA GLU A 287 23.95 4.59 -25.11
C GLU A 287 24.64 3.60 -24.16
N ILE A 288 24.20 2.35 -24.21
CA ILE A 288 24.98 1.21 -23.71
C ILE A 288 25.50 0.48 -24.95
N SER A 289 26.81 0.38 -25.10
CA SER A 289 27.43 -0.30 -26.24
C SER A 289 28.81 -0.84 -25.89
N ASP A 290 29.34 -1.71 -26.75
CA ASP A 290 30.67 -2.28 -26.55
C ASP A 290 31.77 -1.24 -26.85
N GLU A 291 32.90 -1.36 -26.16
CA GLU A 291 34.09 -0.53 -26.34
C GLU A 291 35.34 -1.41 -26.49
N LEU A 292 36.11 -1.20 -27.56
CA LEU A 292 37.41 -1.85 -27.72
C LEU A 292 38.50 -1.04 -27.02
N LYS A 293 39.07 -1.58 -25.94
CA LYS A 293 40.13 -0.94 -25.17
C LYS A 293 41.38 -1.80 -25.14
N LYS A 294 42.48 -1.28 -25.72
CA LYS A 294 43.78 -1.97 -25.78
C LYS A 294 43.68 -3.42 -26.32
N GLY A 295 42.82 -3.65 -27.32
CA GLY A 295 42.60 -4.96 -27.93
C GLY A 295 41.64 -5.88 -27.16
N VAL A 296 41.09 -5.46 -26.02
CA VAL A 296 40.06 -6.19 -25.28
C VAL A 296 38.71 -5.52 -25.52
N LEU A 297 37.72 -6.30 -25.94
CA LEU A 297 36.34 -5.83 -26.09
C LEU A 297 35.67 -5.85 -24.72
N GLU A 298 35.43 -4.67 -24.16
CA GLU A 298 34.59 -4.52 -22.98
C GLU A 298 33.14 -4.33 -23.45
N LYS A 299 32.21 -5.14 -22.93
CA LYS A 299 30.83 -5.18 -23.39
C LYS A 299 29.89 -4.31 -22.56
N ASP A 300 28.82 -3.85 -23.21
CA ASP A 300 27.68 -3.18 -22.57
C ASP A 300 28.08 -2.08 -21.59
N ILE A 301 28.89 -1.12 -22.07
CA ILE A 301 29.37 0.03 -21.32
C ILE A 301 28.49 1.24 -21.57
N TYR A 302 28.19 1.99 -20.51
CA TYR A 302 27.51 3.26 -20.59
C TYR A 302 28.41 4.38 -21.17
N LYS A 303 27.99 4.93 -22.31
CA LYS A 303 28.72 5.94 -23.09
C LYS A 303 27.88 7.18 -23.32
N LEU A 304 28.58 8.32 -23.40
CA LEU A 304 28.03 9.59 -23.82
C LEU A 304 28.87 10.09 -25.01
N GLY A 305 28.34 9.94 -26.22
CA GLY A 305 29.11 10.09 -27.45
C GLY A 305 30.22 9.04 -27.53
N THR A 306 31.47 9.46 -27.78
CA THR A 306 32.62 8.56 -27.87
C THR A 306 33.26 8.25 -26.51
N ALA A 307 32.81 8.90 -25.43
CA ALA A 307 33.44 8.77 -24.12
C ALA A 307 32.67 7.81 -23.24
N ARG A 308 33.40 6.88 -22.61
CA ARG A 308 32.89 6.12 -21.47
C ARG A 308 32.58 7.04 -20.31
N VAL A 309 31.45 6.79 -19.65
CA VAL A 309 31.04 7.55 -18.48
C VAL A 309 31.63 6.92 -17.22
N PHE A 310 32.37 7.72 -16.45
CA PHE A 310 32.90 7.31 -15.16
C PHE A 310 32.21 8.09 -14.03
N GLY A 311 31.35 7.38 -13.28
CA GLY A 311 30.69 7.88 -12.09
C GLY A 311 29.64 8.97 -12.30
N PHE A 312 28.83 9.20 -11.26
CA PHE A 312 27.68 10.11 -11.37
C PHE A 312 28.05 11.59 -11.57
N GLY A 313 29.21 12.05 -11.08
CA GLY A 313 29.61 13.44 -11.25
C GLY A 313 29.72 13.87 -12.73
N THR A 314 30.12 12.94 -13.60
CA THR A 314 30.18 13.17 -15.05
C THR A 314 28.77 13.30 -15.64
N VAL A 315 27.87 12.39 -15.27
CA VAL A 315 26.45 12.41 -15.67
C VAL A 315 25.78 13.71 -15.20
N PHE A 316 25.94 14.09 -13.94
CA PHE A 316 25.30 15.26 -13.36
C PHE A 316 25.71 16.56 -14.08
N LYS A 317 27.00 16.73 -14.40
CA LYS A 317 27.49 17.89 -15.17
C LYS A 317 26.93 17.90 -16.59
N ALA A 318 26.88 16.74 -17.23
CA ALA A 318 26.31 16.60 -18.56
C ALA A 318 24.82 16.96 -18.56
N VAL A 319 24.03 16.44 -17.63
CA VAL A 319 22.61 16.81 -17.44
C VAL A 319 22.46 18.33 -17.31
N GLY A 320 23.30 18.96 -16.48
CA GLY A 320 23.31 20.40 -16.29
C GLY A 320 23.42 21.19 -17.60
N LYS A 321 24.37 20.78 -18.43
CA LYS A 321 24.66 21.41 -19.72
C LYS A 321 23.59 21.09 -20.77
N GLU A 322 23.30 19.82 -21.00
CA GLU A 322 22.46 19.36 -22.11
C GLU A 322 20.99 19.74 -21.91
N PHE A 323 20.50 19.72 -20.67
CA PHE A 323 19.16 20.22 -20.34
C PHE A 323 19.11 21.73 -20.10
N ASN A 324 20.24 22.44 -20.18
CA ASN A 324 20.37 23.87 -19.89
C ASN A 324 19.76 24.27 -18.53
N VAL A 325 20.22 23.62 -17.46
CA VAL A 325 19.77 23.83 -16.06
C VAL A 325 20.89 24.30 -15.12
N LEU A 326 22.08 24.65 -15.63
CA LEU A 326 23.19 25.15 -14.80
C LEU A 326 22.84 26.39 -13.96
N GLY A 327 21.96 27.25 -14.46
CA GLY A 327 21.45 28.44 -13.76
C GLY A 327 20.25 28.17 -12.85
N ASP A 328 19.71 26.95 -12.82
CA ASP A 328 18.55 26.61 -11.98
C ASP A 328 18.98 26.46 -10.52
N SER A 329 18.29 27.15 -9.61
CA SER A 329 18.63 27.14 -8.18
C SER A 329 18.53 25.74 -7.56
N HIS A 330 17.61 24.89 -8.02
CA HIS A 330 17.50 23.51 -7.52
C HIS A 330 18.60 22.62 -8.06
N TYR A 331 19.07 22.85 -9.30
CA TYR A 331 20.25 22.15 -9.82
C TYR A 331 21.50 22.52 -9.01
N GLN A 332 21.71 23.81 -8.75
CA GLN A 332 22.82 24.29 -7.92
C GLN A 332 22.76 23.75 -6.49
N MET A 333 21.56 23.67 -5.92
CA MET A 333 21.35 23.05 -4.61
C MET A 333 21.69 21.55 -4.63
N CYS A 334 21.27 20.82 -5.68
CA CYS A 334 21.69 19.43 -5.87
C CYS A 334 23.22 19.33 -5.96
N ASP A 335 23.89 20.17 -6.77
CA ASP A 335 25.37 20.19 -6.89
C ASP A 335 26.07 20.38 -5.53
N PHE A 336 25.55 21.30 -4.71
CA PHE A 336 26.02 21.51 -3.34
C PHE A 336 25.93 20.22 -2.51
N TYR A 337 24.78 19.55 -2.49
CA TYR A 337 24.59 18.29 -1.75
C TYR A 337 25.39 17.12 -2.31
N LEU A 338 25.62 17.06 -3.63
CA LEU A 338 26.50 16.05 -4.24
C LEU A 338 27.95 16.19 -3.76
N LYS A 339 28.44 17.43 -3.65
CA LYS A 339 29.77 17.71 -3.09
C LYS A 339 29.84 17.38 -1.60
N LEU A 340 28.76 17.70 -0.87
CA LEU A 340 28.67 17.44 0.56
C LEU A 340 28.61 15.94 0.89
N ARG A 341 28.10 15.09 -0.02
CA ARG A 341 28.00 13.64 0.15
C ARG A 341 29.25 13.03 0.76
N ASN A 342 30.43 13.33 0.20
CA ASN A 342 31.70 12.74 0.61
C ASN A 342 32.14 13.13 2.05
N LYS A 343 31.43 14.08 2.69
CA LYS A 343 31.63 14.48 4.08
C LYS A 343 30.72 13.71 5.06
N PHE A 344 29.78 12.91 4.55
CA PHE A 344 28.84 12.17 5.40
C PHE A 344 29.31 10.75 5.76
N HIS A 345 28.83 10.28 6.91
CA HIS A 345 29.20 9.02 7.57
C HIS A 345 29.07 7.74 6.73
N TYR A 346 28.14 7.67 5.77
CA TYR A 346 27.97 6.48 4.90
C TYR A 346 28.79 6.52 3.60
N THR A 347 29.70 7.48 3.46
CA THR A 347 30.63 7.48 2.32
C THR A 347 32.07 7.50 2.80
N HIS A 348 32.60 8.66 3.17
CA HIS A 348 34.01 8.85 3.53
C HIS A 348 34.23 9.82 4.69
N GLY A 349 33.17 10.45 5.20
CA GLY A 349 33.29 11.50 6.22
C GLY A 349 32.75 11.10 7.58
N ASP A 350 32.72 12.07 8.48
CA ASP A 350 32.38 11.94 9.90
C ASP A 350 31.12 12.73 10.29
N VAL A 351 30.54 13.48 9.35
CA VAL A 351 29.35 14.31 9.58
C VAL A 351 28.06 13.49 9.44
N LYS A 352 27.08 13.76 10.29
CA LYS A 352 25.72 13.21 10.19
C LYS A 352 24.80 14.19 9.46
N VAL A 353 23.92 13.65 8.62
CA VAL A 353 22.87 14.42 7.93
C VAL A 353 21.80 14.84 8.95
N SER A 354 21.42 16.12 8.91
CA SER A 354 20.28 16.63 9.69
C SER A 354 18.98 16.56 8.88
N GLU A 355 17.86 16.53 9.59
CA GLU A 355 16.52 16.52 8.98
C GLU A 355 16.29 17.73 8.07
N GLY A 356 16.69 18.93 8.52
CA GLY A 356 16.52 20.17 7.75
C GLY A 356 17.25 20.14 6.40
N LEU A 357 18.50 19.69 6.38
CA LEU A 357 19.27 19.52 5.13
C LEU A 357 18.60 18.52 4.19
N LEU A 358 18.07 17.43 4.74
CA LEU A 358 17.44 16.39 3.96
C LEU A 358 16.13 16.85 3.31
N HIS A 359 15.32 17.66 4.01
CA HIS A 359 14.11 18.28 3.44
C HIS A 359 14.42 19.28 2.33
N GLU A 360 15.50 20.05 2.46
CA GLU A 360 15.92 21.00 1.43
C GLU A 360 16.44 20.29 0.17
N PHE A 361 17.23 19.23 0.38
CA PHE A 361 17.72 18.38 -0.69
C PHE A 361 16.57 17.66 -1.40
N SER A 362 15.63 17.07 -0.67
CA SER A 362 14.52 16.31 -1.28
C SER A 362 13.62 17.20 -2.14
N ARG A 363 13.31 18.40 -1.66
CA ARG A 363 12.57 19.40 -2.44
C ARG A 363 13.29 19.72 -3.75
N SER A 364 14.60 19.92 -3.69
CA SER A 364 15.40 20.26 -4.87
C SER A 364 15.50 19.10 -5.85
N VAL A 365 15.68 17.87 -5.37
CA VAL A 365 15.68 16.65 -6.18
C VAL A 365 14.33 16.50 -6.90
N ILE A 366 13.20 16.52 -6.19
CA ILE A 366 11.87 16.36 -6.81
C ILE A 366 11.64 17.42 -7.88
N ARG A 367 11.96 18.69 -7.59
CA ARG A 367 11.81 19.77 -8.57
C ARG A 367 12.71 19.56 -9.79
N GLN A 368 13.93 19.08 -9.60
CA GLN A 368 14.84 18.75 -10.70
C GLN A 368 14.32 17.57 -11.53
N LEU A 369 13.89 16.47 -10.91
CA LEU A 369 13.30 15.32 -11.61
C LEU A 369 12.13 15.76 -12.51
N LEU A 370 11.20 16.55 -11.96
CA LEU A 370 10.03 17.04 -12.72
C LEU A 370 10.42 18.07 -13.80
N ASN A 371 11.42 18.90 -13.55
CA ASN A 371 11.92 19.85 -14.55
C ASN A 371 12.61 19.15 -15.72
N LEU A 372 13.43 18.14 -15.43
CA LEU A 372 14.05 17.29 -16.45
C LEU A 372 12.99 16.49 -17.23
N GLU A 373 11.99 15.94 -16.56
CA GLU A 373 10.88 15.22 -17.22
C GLU A 373 10.13 16.11 -18.22
N ARG A 374 9.86 17.36 -17.81
CA ARG A 374 9.23 18.37 -18.65
C ARG A 374 10.12 18.79 -19.83
N ARG A 375 11.40 19.09 -19.59
CA ARG A 375 12.34 19.50 -20.65
C ARG A 375 12.62 18.38 -21.65
N GLY A 376 12.62 17.13 -21.16
CA GLY A 376 12.71 15.93 -21.98
C GLY A 376 11.41 15.56 -22.71
N ASN A 377 10.37 16.40 -22.66
CA ASN A 377 9.07 16.21 -23.32
C ASN A 377 8.45 14.82 -23.10
N GLN A 378 8.62 14.27 -21.89
CA GLN A 378 8.12 12.95 -21.54
C GLN A 378 6.59 12.98 -21.41
N LYS A 379 5.90 12.00 -22.01
CA LYS A 379 4.43 11.93 -22.03
C LYS A 379 3.90 10.63 -21.42
N HIS A 380 4.59 9.53 -21.66
CA HIS A 380 4.25 8.22 -21.11
C HIS A 380 5.23 7.84 -20.00
N PHE A 381 4.82 6.87 -19.18
CA PHE A 381 5.64 6.32 -18.11
C PHE A 381 6.29 7.43 -17.25
N LEU A 382 5.47 8.37 -16.77
CA LEU A 382 5.92 9.55 -16.02
C LEU A 382 6.36 9.17 -14.61
N TRP A 383 7.47 9.73 -14.12
CA TRP A 383 8.04 9.41 -12.81
C TRP A 383 7.01 9.58 -11.68
N LYS A 384 6.26 10.70 -11.69
CA LYS A 384 5.23 10.98 -10.67
C LYS A 384 4.07 9.97 -10.71
N ARG A 385 3.78 9.39 -11.88
CA ARG A 385 2.74 8.36 -12.02
C ARG A 385 3.26 7.03 -11.47
N ILE A 386 4.46 6.61 -11.88
CA ILE A 386 5.11 5.40 -11.37
C ILE A 386 5.26 5.45 -9.85
N TYR A 387 5.68 6.58 -9.29
CA TYR A 387 5.73 6.79 -7.83
C TYR A 387 4.37 6.54 -7.17
N ARG A 388 3.29 7.11 -7.70
CA ARG A 388 1.94 6.92 -7.15
C ARG A 388 1.47 5.49 -7.28
N ASP A 389 1.71 4.86 -8.42
CA ASP A 389 1.27 3.50 -8.71
C ASP A 389 2.03 2.48 -7.84
N ILE A 390 3.36 2.60 -7.71
CA ILE A 390 4.16 1.75 -6.82
C ILE A 390 3.75 1.98 -5.37
N LYS A 391 3.70 3.24 -4.91
CA LYS A 391 3.33 3.56 -3.52
C LYS A 391 1.93 3.05 -3.19
N GLY A 392 0.94 3.26 -4.05
CA GLY A 392 -0.41 2.77 -3.86
C GLY A 392 -0.55 1.26 -3.92
N THR A 393 0.42 0.55 -4.53
CA THR A 393 0.41 -0.91 -4.61
C THR A 393 1.04 -1.56 -3.38
N ILE A 394 2.18 -1.04 -2.90
CA ILE A 394 2.98 -1.69 -1.83
C ILE A 394 2.90 -1.00 -0.47
N LEU A 395 2.41 0.24 -0.44
CA LEU A 395 2.14 1.05 0.76
C LEU A 395 0.69 1.59 0.72
N ALA A 396 -0.23 0.75 0.22
CA ALA A 396 -1.66 1.06 0.17
C ALA A 396 -2.21 1.41 1.57
N ASP A 397 -3.42 1.97 1.63
CA ASP A 397 -4.12 2.13 2.91
C ASP A 397 -4.48 0.76 3.49
N ASN A 398 -3.54 0.21 4.27
CA ASN A 398 -3.65 -1.10 4.88
C ASN A 398 -4.85 -1.19 5.84
N LYS A 399 -5.37 -0.06 6.35
CA LYS A 399 -6.55 -0.06 7.22
C LYS A 399 -7.80 -0.46 6.44
N ALA A 400 -8.03 0.19 5.31
CA ALA A 400 -9.15 -0.11 4.43
C ALA A 400 -9.04 -1.54 3.89
N LEU A 401 -7.85 -1.94 3.44
CA LEU A 401 -7.62 -3.28 2.92
C LEU A 401 -7.81 -4.39 3.98
N ALA A 402 -7.43 -4.15 5.23
CA ALA A 402 -7.67 -5.10 6.31
C ALA A 402 -9.15 -5.21 6.66
N TYR A 403 -9.86 -4.08 6.73
CA TYR A 403 -11.30 -4.09 6.94
C TYR A 403 -12.02 -4.84 5.81
N ASP A 404 -11.71 -4.54 4.56
CA ASP A 404 -12.30 -5.21 3.39
C ASP A 404 -11.98 -6.72 3.37
N ALA A 405 -10.77 -7.11 3.76
CA ALA A 405 -10.39 -8.53 3.87
C ALA A 405 -11.23 -9.26 4.93
N ILE A 406 -11.52 -8.61 6.07
CA ILE A 406 -12.40 -9.18 7.12
C ILE A 406 -13.82 -9.32 6.62
N LEU A 407 -14.36 -8.30 5.93
CA LEU A 407 -15.70 -8.35 5.36
C LEU A 407 -15.83 -9.49 4.34
N ARG A 408 -14.80 -9.69 3.51
CA ARG A 408 -14.72 -10.78 2.53
C ARG A 408 -14.71 -12.15 3.21
N GLU A 409 -13.86 -12.34 4.22
CA GLU A 409 -13.74 -13.61 4.94
C GLU A 409 -15.00 -14.01 5.72
N LEU A 410 -15.73 -13.02 6.22
CA LEU A 410 -16.98 -13.23 6.96
C LEU A 410 -18.22 -13.15 6.08
N ASN A 411 -18.06 -12.88 4.77
CA ASN A 411 -19.13 -12.71 3.80
C ASN A 411 -20.17 -11.64 4.21
N ILE A 412 -19.71 -10.55 4.83
CA ILE A 412 -20.57 -9.48 5.39
C ILE A 412 -21.36 -8.73 4.30
N ASN A 413 -20.92 -8.79 3.04
CA ASN A 413 -21.63 -8.17 1.91
C ASN A 413 -23.01 -8.81 1.61
N GLY A 414 -23.40 -9.86 2.34
CA GLY A 414 -24.72 -10.51 2.27
C GLY A 414 -25.77 -9.99 3.26
N LEU A 415 -25.59 -8.81 3.86
CA LEU A 415 -26.57 -8.20 4.77
C LEU A 415 -27.66 -7.46 3.98
N TYR A 416 -28.93 -7.82 4.20
CA TYR A 416 -30.07 -7.20 3.52
C TYR A 416 -31.07 -6.67 4.54
N GLN A 417 -31.47 -5.40 4.39
CA GLN A 417 -32.62 -4.86 5.12
C GLN A 417 -33.88 -5.57 4.64
N TYR A 418 -34.62 -6.18 5.58
CA TYR A 418 -35.85 -6.89 5.30
C TYR A 418 -37.03 -5.99 5.59
N THR A 419 -37.83 -5.71 4.57
CA THR A 419 -39.12 -5.07 4.74
C THR A 419 -40.18 -6.16 4.80
N ALA A 420 -40.70 -6.44 6.00
CA ALA A 420 -41.85 -7.33 6.14
C ALA A 420 -43.03 -6.75 5.34
N VAL A 421 -43.62 -7.50 4.42
CA VAL A 421 -44.81 -7.09 3.65
C VAL A 421 -46.06 -7.36 4.45
#